data_AF-A0A0G0T9P6-F1
#
_entry.id   AF-A0A0G0T9P6-F1
#
_cell.length_a   1.000
_cell.length_b   1.000
_cell.length_c   1.000
_cell.angle_alpha   90.00
_cell.angle_beta   90.00
_cell.angle_gamma   90.00
#
_symmetry.space_group_name_H-M   'P 1'
#
loop_
_entity.id
_entity.type
_entity.pdbx_description
1 polymer ?
#
loop_
_entity_poly.entity_id
_entity_poly.type
_entity_poly.pdbx_seq_one_letter_code
_entity_poly.pdbx_strand_id
1 'polypeptide(L)'
;MVSAGGLHVIGTERHEARRVDNQLRGRAGRQGDPGSSRFYLSLEDDLMRIFGGEQISGIMDRLNLPEDQPIENSLIGRAIEQAQVKVEGFHFDIRKRLVEYDDVANQQREIVYKLRRRILDSTDVKDEVVEKLKHQIEKNILLATSQADEKLDADQLAVGFADIIPFDDASLRNIKNQISHLHAPEQSIGGQAKINEFMLQILTDVYGKREKDLGEKVMREVEKYAYLGAIDHLWMDHIDHIDDLREGVTLRAYGQRDPLVEFKNEAFNLFERLIDRVDEELSHRIFRIGVAQPQSEIPLNLARENLDKSDTTGLSGNADQTSKSGTKAFPSSIESQVSSRKLSRNDPCWCGSGKKWKKCHYPQLPQ
;
A
#
# COMPACT_ATOMS: atom_id res chain seq x y z
N MET A 1 45.34 9.65 33.46
CA MET A 1 43.98 10.19 33.26
C MET A 1 43.28 10.47 34.58
N VAL A 2 43.18 9.51 35.52
CA VAL A 2 42.56 9.73 36.85
C VAL A 2 43.21 10.88 37.63
N SER A 3 44.54 10.97 37.62
CA SER A 3 45.30 12.07 38.24
C SER A 3 45.11 13.45 37.60
N ALA A 4 44.56 13.51 36.38
CA ALA A 4 44.27 14.75 35.65
C ALA A 4 42.79 15.16 35.75
N GLY A 5 42.01 14.51 36.63
CA GLY A 5 40.57 14.79 36.77
C GLY A 5 39.65 14.02 35.81
N GLY A 6 40.21 13.07 35.05
CA GLY A 6 39.46 12.19 34.15
C GLY A 6 38.96 12.87 32.86
N LEU A 7 37.86 12.36 32.30
CA LEU A 7 37.31 12.90 31.04
C LEU A 7 36.60 14.24 31.30
N HIS A 8 36.99 15.27 30.56
CA HIS A 8 36.27 16.55 30.50
C HIS A 8 35.39 16.58 29.25
N VAL A 9 34.08 16.73 29.43
CA VAL A 9 33.11 16.84 28.35
C VAL A 9 32.73 18.30 28.18
N ILE A 10 32.88 18.82 26.96
CA ILE A 10 32.48 20.17 26.61
C ILE A 10 31.25 20.07 25.70
N GLY A 11 30.13 20.62 26.17
CA GLY A 11 28.97 20.89 25.33
C GLY A 11 29.12 22.28 24.73
N THR A 12 29.10 22.38 23.41
CA THR A 12 29.23 23.66 22.69
C THR A 12 27.92 24.45 22.65
N GLU A 13 26.80 23.74 22.83
CA GLU A 13 25.44 24.27 22.84
C GLU A 13 24.57 23.41 23.76
N ARG A 14 23.33 23.85 23.98
CA ARG A 14 22.28 23.06 24.64
C ARG A 14 21.35 22.49 23.59
N HIS A 15 21.11 21.18 23.64
CA HIS A 15 20.10 20.58 22.80
C HIS A 15 18.70 21.00 23.28
N GLU A 16 17.73 21.04 22.37
CA GLU A 16 16.30 21.20 22.68
C GLU A 16 15.76 20.18 23.69
N ALA A 17 16.43 19.02 23.80
CA ALA A 17 16.04 17.92 24.66
C ALA A 17 17.10 17.67 25.72
N ARG A 18 16.74 17.86 26.99
CA ARG A 18 17.61 17.66 28.17
C ARG A 18 18.18 16.26 28.23
N ARG A 19 17.45 15.27 27.70
CA ARG A 19 17.92 13.88 27.63
C ARG A 19 19.21 13.75 26.82
N VAL A 20 19.37 14.50 25.74
CA VAL A 20 20.57 14.43 24.88
C VAL A 20 21.77 15.07 25.58
N ASP A 21 21.56 16.23 26.21
CA ASP A 21 22.58 16.86 27.06
C ASP A 21 23.04 15.93 28.19
N ASN A 22 22.10 15.24 28.83
CA ASN A 22 22.39 14.28 29.89
C ASN A 22 23.18 13.06 29.37
N GLN A 23 22.92 12.60 28.15
CA GLN A 23 23.72 11.56 27.51
C GLN A 23 25.15 12.02 27.26
N LEU A 24 25.34 13.25 26.79
CA LEU A 24 26.67 13.84 26.59
C LEU A 24 27.41 13.96 27.92
N ARG A 25 26.76 14.50 28.95
CA ARG A 25 27.30 14.58 30.32
C ARG A 25 27.69 13.21 30.87
N GLY A 26 26.85 12.20 30.67
CA GLY A 26 27.08 10.81 31.12
C GLY A 26 28.23 10.07 30.41
N ARG A 27 28.92 10.71 29.45
CA ARG A 27 30.16 10.17 28.89
C ARG A 27 31.33 10.28 29.86
N ALA A 28 31.33 11.30 30.73
CA ALA A 28 32.27 11.42 31.84
C ALA A 28 31.74 10.73 33.11
N GLY A 29 32.64 10.38 34.04
CA GLY A 29 32.25 9.87 35.36
C GLY A 29 31.71 8.43 35.39
N ARG A 30 32.09 7.60 34.41
CA ARG A 30 31.62 6.21 34.33
C ARG A 30 32.21 5.37 35.47
N GLN A 31 31.39 4.50 36.07
CA GLN A 31 31.82 3.59 37.16
C GLN A 31 32.48 4.29 38.36
N GLY A 32 32.15 5.55 38.62
CA GLY A 32 32.73 6.33 39.71
C GLY A 32 34.10 6.95 39.39
N ASP A 33 34.58 6.84 38.14
CA ASP A 33 35.78 7.56 37.70
C ASP A 33 35.60 9.08 37.88
N PRO A 34 36.68 9.84 38.14
CA PRO A 34 36.61 11.29 38.09
C PRO A 34 36.27 11.76 36.67
N GLY A 35 35.53 12.85 36.57
CA GLY A 35 35.14 13.45 35.30
C GLY A 35 34.42 14.77 35.52
N SER A 36 34.37 15.59 34.48
CA SER A 36 33.68 16.88 34.53
C SER A 36 32.96 17.15 33.22
N SER A 37 31.90 17.95 33.30
CA SER A 37 31.15 18.40 32.13
C SER A 37 30.89 19.90 32.24
N ARG A 38 31.17 20.66 31.20
CA ARG A 38 30.82 22.08 31.10
C ARG A 38 30.08 22.33 29.79
N PHE A 39 28.98 23.06 29.86
CA PHE A 39 28.21 23.46 28.69
C PHE A 39 28.40 24.96 28.49
N TYR A 40 28.66 25.34 27.25
CA TYR A 40 28.69 26.71 26.78
C TYR A 40 27.42 26.95 25.96
N LEU A 41 26.95 28.20 25.97
CA LEU A 41 25.76 28.62 25.25
C LEU A 41 25.95 30.08 24.84
N SER A 42 25.55 30.42 23.63
CA SER A 42 25.42 31.80 23.18
C SER A 42 23.96 32.24 23.27
N LEU A 43 23.74 33.54 23.41
CA LEU A 43 22.41 34.13 23.31
C LEU A 43 21.83 34.06 21.89
N GLU A 44 22.72 33.92 20.91
CA GLU A 44 22.37 33.81 19.50
C GLU A 44 21.95 32.38 19.10
N ASP A 45 22.09 31.40 20.01
CA ASP A 45 21.73 30.02 19.74
C ASP A 45 20.21 29.85 19.55
N ASP A 46 19.80 28.89 18.71
CA ASP A 46 18.40 28.71 18.32
C ASP A 46 17.45 28.49 19.51
N LEU A 47 17.90 27.75 20.53
CA LEU A 47 17.14 27.53 21.77
C LEU A 47 16.79 28.87 22.44
N MET A 48 17.75 29.79 22.48
CA MET A 48 17.63 31.10 23.12
C MET A 48 16.80 32.04 22.28
N ARG A 49 17.02 32.04 20.95
CA ARG A 49 16.29 32.84 19.98
C ARG A 49 14.79 32.53 19.95
N ILE A 50 14.43 31.24 20.01
CA ILE A 50 13.04 30.80 19.84
C ILE A 50 12.29 30.78 21.19
N PHE A 51 12.96 30.42 22.29
CA PHE A 51 12.28 30.14 23.57
C PHE A 51 12.80 30.92 24.78
N GLY A 52 13.95 31.59 24.67
CA GLY A 52 14.59 32.33 25.76
C GLY A 52 14.42 33.86 25.70
N GLY A 53 14.06 34.41 24.55
CA GLY A 53 14.20 35.85 24.23
C GLY A 53 13.64 36.81 25.28
N GLU A 54 12.35 36.76 25.61
CA GLU A 54 11.73 37.81 26.44
C GLU A 54 12.22 37.81 27.91
N GLN A 55 12.41 36.63 28.50
CA GLN A 55 12.85 36.51 29.89
C GLN A 55 14.35 36.72 30.06
N ILE A 56 15.15 36.29 29.09
CA ILE A 56 16.60 36.34 29.19
C ILE A 56 17.11 37.72 28.77
N SER A 57 16.55 38.33 27.73
CA SER A 57 16.85 39.73 27.37
C SER A 57 16.52 40.69 28.51
N GLY A 58 15.36 40.54 29.15
CA GLY A 58 14.98 41.40 30.28
C GLY A 58 15.87 41.25 31.52
N ILE A 59 16.56 40.11 31.69
CA ILE A 59 17.57 39.92 32.73
C ILE A 59 18.90 40.58 32.33
N MET A 60 19.27 40.53 31.06
CA MET A 60 20.50 41.17 30.56
C MET A 60 20.42 42.70 30.59
N ASP A 61 19.31 43.27 30.16
CA ASP A 61 19.06 44.71 30.20
C ASP A 61 19.16 45.28 31.62
N ARG A 62 18.73 44.49 32.63
CA ARG A 62 18.80 44.88 34.05
C ARG A 62 20.18 44.73 34.65
N LEU A 63 20.96 43.74 34.21
CA LEU A 63 22.26 43.43 34.78
C LEU A 63 23.40 44.22 34.11
N ASN A 64 23.15 44.86 32.96
CA ASN A 64 24.11 45.68 32.21
C ASN A 64 25.51 45.03 32.11
N LEU A 65 25.51 43.76 31.72
CA LEU A 65 26.70 42.91 31.72
C LEU A 65 27.59 43.23 30.50
N PRO A 66 28.93 43.27 30.65
CA PRO A 66 29.84 43.43 29.53
C PRO A 66 29.83 42.18 28.63
N GLU A 67 29.87 42.39 27.30
CA GLU A 67 29.74 41.32 26.29
C GLU A 67 30.86 40.26 26.37
N ASP A 68 32.04 40.63 26.89
CA ASP A 68 33.23 39.77 26.90
C ASP A 68 33.38 38.89 28.17
N GLN A 69 32.40 38.87 29.07
CA GLN A 69 32.48 38.10 30.32
C GLN A 69 31.56 36.88 30.33
N PRO A 70 32.07 35.69 30.70
CA PRO A 70 31.24 34.51 30.86
C PRO A 70 30.28 34.71 32.04
N ILE A 71 28.99 34.50 31.79
CA ILE A 71 27.95 34.69 32.80
C ILE A 71 27.66 33.36 33.49
N GLU A 72 28.08 33.23 34.76
CA GLU A 72 27.71 32.08 35.61
C GLU A 72 26.66 32.54 36.65
N ASN A 73 25.38 32.52 36.27
CA ASN A 73 24.28 32.86 37.19
C ASN A 73 23.23 31.74 37.27
N SER A 74 22.93 31.31 38.49
CA SER A 74 21.91 30.29 38.77
C SER A 74 20.51 30.64 38.24
N LEU A 75 20.14 31.92 38.17
CA LEU A 75 18.87 32.39 37.61
C LEU A 75 18.79 32.17 36.10
N ILE A 76 19.87 32.44 35.38
CA ILE A 76 19.96 32.22 33.93
C ILE A 76 19.98 30.71 33.64
N GLY A 77 20.69 29.92 34.45
CA GLY A 77 20.64 28.46 34.36
C GLY A 77 19.22 27.90 34.48
N ARG A 78 18.41 28.39 35.45
CA ARG A 78 17.00 28.00 35.58
C ARG A 78 16.13 28.45 34.41
N ALA A 79 16.35 29.65 33.89
CA ALA A 79 15.62 30.15 32.72
C ALA A 79 15.89 29.29 31.48
N ILE A 80 17.14 28.87 31.25
CA ILE A 80 17.52 27.95 30.17
C ILE A 80 16.84 26.59 30.36
N GLU A 81 16.82 26.04 31.58
CA GLU A 81 16.11 24.78 31.86
C GLU A 81 14.60 24.89 31.60
N GLN A 82 13.98 26.01 31.97
CA GLN A 82 12.56 26.27 31.69
C GLN A 82 12.30 26.38 30.18
N ALA A 83 13.19 27.03 29.43
CA ALA A 83 13.13 27.08 27.98
C ALA A 83 13.19 25.66 27.38
N GLN A 84 14.14 24.82 27.79
CA GLN A 84 14.21 23.42 27.35
C GLN A 84 12.93 22.63 27.66
N VAL A 85 12.37 22.76 28.87
CA VAL A 85 11.09 22.11 29.23
C VAL A 85 9.95 22.57 28.33
N LYS A 86 9.90 23.87 27.98
CA LYS A 86 8.91 24.42 27.06
C LYS A 86 9.07 23.86 25.64
N VAL A 87 10.30 23.74 25.15
CA VAL A 87 10.59 23.13 23.83
C VAL A 87 10.20 21.65 23.80
N GLU A 88 10.56 20.91 24.84
CA GLU A 88 10.19 19.50 24.98
C GLU A 88 8.66 19.34 25.01
N GLY A 89 7.95 20.22 25.72
CA GLY A 89 6.48 20.26 25.75
C GLY A 89 5.89 20.53 24.36
N PHE A 90 6.41 21.53 23.65
CA PHE A 90 5.98 21.86 22.29
C PHE A 90 6.15 20.67 21.33
N HIS A 91 7.32 20.02 21.33
CA HIS A 91 7.57 18.83 20.52
C HIS A 91 6.77 17.60 20.97
N PHE A 92 6.48 17.50 22.27
CA PHE A 92 5.60 16.47 22.80
C PHE A 92 4.18 16.66 22.27
N ASP A 93 3.65 17.88 22.27
CA ASP A 93 2.31 18.18 21.76
C ASP A 93 2.19 17.89 20.26
N ILE A 94 3.20 18.28 19.46
CA ILE A 94 3.24 17.94 18.02
C ILE A 94 3.22 16.42 17.84
N ARG A 95 4.09 15.69 18.55
CA ARG A 95 4.16 14.23 18.45
C ARG A 95 2.88 13.57 18.92
N LYS A 96 2.27 14.06 20.00
CA LYS A 96 0.98 13.59 20.48
C LYS A 96 -0.08 13.75 19.41
N ARG A 97 -0.18 14.92 18.77
CA ARG A 97 -1.11 15.13 17.64
C ARG A 97 -0.84 14.15 16.51
N LEU A 98 0.42 13.97 16.09
CA LEU A 98 0.78 12.99 15.05
C LEU A 98 0.33 11.57 15.40
N VAL A 99 0.57 11.14 16.65
CA VAL A 99 0.12 9.83 17.14
C VAL A 99 -1.40 9.73 17.11
N GLU A 100 -2.14 10.78 17.48
CA GLU A 100 -3.61 10.78 17.44
C GLU A 100 -4.18 10.60 16.02
N TYR A 101 -3.48 11.05 14.97
CA TYR A 101 -3.83 10.76 13.58
C TYR A 101 -3.50 9.31 13.21
N ASP A 102 -2.28 8.87 13.54
CA ASP A 102 -1.80 7.52 13.24
C ASP A 102 -2.63 6.43 13.95
N ASP A 103 -3.15 6.72 15.15
CA ASP A 103 -4.00 5.83 15.93
C ASP A 103 -5.27 5.44 15.17
N VAL A 104 -5.87 6.37 14.40
CA VAL A 104 -7.06 6.11 13.59
C VAL A 104 -6.75 5.08 12.51
N ALA A 105 -5.67 5.31 11.75
CA ALA A 105 -5.23 4.39 10.71
C ALA A 105 -4.82 3.03 11.30
N ASN A 106 -4.20 3.01 12.48
CA ASN A 106 -3.82 1.77 13.16
C ASN A 106 -5.04 0.96 13.62
N GLN A 107 -6.06 1.59 14.20
CA GLN A 107 -7.31 0.91 14.59
C GLN A 107 -8.00 0.27 13.39
N GLN A 108 -8.11 1.00 12.27
CA GLN A 108 -8.68 0.48 11.03
C GLN A 108 -7.85 -0.68 10.47
N ARG A 109 -6.52 -0.55 10.45
CA ARG A 109 -5.59 -1.61 10.04
C ARG A 109 -5.78 -2.87 10.86
N GLU A 110 -5.90 -2.77 12.18
CA GLU A 110 -6.12 -3.92 13.05
C GLU A 110 -7.41 -4.65 12.68
N ILE A 111 -8.49 -3.94 12.39
CA ILE A 111 -9.78 -4.53 12.02
C ILE A 111 -9.64 -5.26 10.67
N VAL A 112 -9.08 -4.60 9.66
CA VAL A 112 -8.89 -5.17 8.32
C VAL A 112 -7.96 -6.38 8.36
N TYR A 113 -6.86 -6.32 9.12
CA TYR A 113 -5.92 -7.43 9.21
C TYR A 113 -6.50 -8.62 9.98
N LYS A 114 -7.36 -8.36 10.98
CA LYS A 114 -8.12 -9.42 11.67
C LYS A 114 -9.10 -10.10 10.70
N LEU A 115 -9.86 -9.32 9.92
CA LEU A 115 -10.76 -9.83 8.87
C LEU A 115 -9.99 -10.65 7.82
N ARG A 116 -8.92 -10.09 7.27
CA ARG A 116 -8.07 -10.73 6.26
C ARG A 116 -7.49 -12.05 6.76
N ARG A 117 -6.94 -12.05 7.99
CA ARG A 117 -6.36 -13.23 8.60
C ARG A 117 -7.40 -14.31 8.84
N ARG A 118 -8.60 -13.95 9.31
CA ARG A 118 -9.72 -14.88 9.46
C ARG A 118 -10.02 -15.58 8.13
N ILE A 119 -10.16 -14.84 7.03
CA ILE A 119 -10.47 -15.42 5.71
C ILE A 119 -9.34 -16.35 5.22
N LEU A 120 -8.09 -15.95 5.46
CA LEU A 120 -6.92 -16.74 5.09
C LEU A 120 -6.86 -18.09 5.86
N ASP A 121 -7.12 -18.04 7.17
CA ASP A 121 -7.03 -19.20 8.08
C ASP A 121 -8.29 -20.08 8.03
N SER A 122 -9.45 -19.54 7.65
CA SER A 122 -10.72 -20.28 7.52
C SER A 122 -10.60 -21.40 6.48
N THR A 123 -11.22 -22.56 6.71
CA THR A 123 -11.27 -23.62 5.68
C THR A 123 -12.41 -23.40 4.69
N ASP A 124 -13.51 -22.82 5.16
CA ASP A 124 -14.74 -22.56 4.41
C ASP A 124 -15.24 -21.16 4.72
N VAL A 125 -15.62 -20.40 3.68
CA VAL A 125 -16.19 -19.06 3.78
C VAL A 125 -17.50 -18.93 2.97
N LYS A 126 -18.04 -20.04 2.47
CA LYS A 126 -19.22 -20.07 1.60
C LYS A 126 -20.41 -19.38 2.23
N ASP A 127 -20.74 -19.73 3.47
CA ASP A 127 -21.93 -19.17 4.13
C ASP A 127 -21.81 -17.65 4.27
N GLU A 128 -20.64 -17.14 4.66
CA GLU A 128 -20.38 -15.70 4.75
C GLU A 128 -20.48 -15.01 3.38
N VAL A 129 -19.92 -15.61 2.34
CA VAL A 129 -19.96 -15.09 0.96
C VAL A 129 -21.39 -15.08 0.42
N VAL A 130 -22.15 -16.16 0.63
CA VAL A 130 -23.54 -16.27 0.19
C VAL A 130 -24.41 -15.24 0.90
N GLU A 131 -24.26 -15.07 2.22
CA GLU A 131 -25.00 -14.04 2.97
C GLU A 131 -24.67 -12.62 2.46
N LYS A 132 -23.40 -12.33 2.15
CA LYS A 132 -23.00 -11.04 1.56
C LYS A 132 -23.62 -10.81 0.18
N LEU A 133 -23.65 -11.84 -0.66
CA LEU A 133 -24.31 -11.80 -1.96
C LEU A 133 -25.81 -11.52 -1.83
N LYS A 134 -26.50 -12.16 -0.87
CA LYS A 134 -27.91 -11.89 -0.58
C LYS A 134 -28.13 -10.44 -0.17
N HIS A 135 -27.32 -9.94 0.76
CA HIS A 135 -27.43 -8.56 1.22
C HIS A 135 -27.20 -7.55 0.09
N GLN A 136 -26.27 -7.84 -0.83
CA GLN A 136 -26.03 -6.99 -1.99
C GLN A 136 -27.24 -6.96 -2.95
N ILE A 137 -27.92 -8.10 -3.15
CA ILE A 137 -29.16 -8.15 -3.95
C ILE A 137 -30.27 -7.32 -3.29
N GLU A 138 -30.44 -7.44 -1.97
CA GLU A 138 -31.41 -6.64 -1.22
C GLU A 138 -31.14 -5.14 -1.35
N LYS A 139 -29.87 -4.74 -1.26
CA LYS A 139 -29.43 -3.36 -1.48
C LYS A 139 -29.76 -2.88 -2.91
N ASN A 140 -29.53 -3.71 -3.92
CA ASN A 140 -29.86 -3.37 -5.31
C ASN A 140 -31.37 -3.22 -5.53
N ILE A 141 -32.19 -4.07 -4.90
CA ILE A 141 -33.66 -3.95 -4.95
C ILE A 141 -34.12 -2.64 -4.30
N LEU A 142 -33.54 -2.29 -3.14
CA LEU A 142 -33.85 -1.05 -2.44
C LEU A 142 -33.48 0.17 -3.29
N LEU A 143 -32.31 0.16 -3.95
CA LEU A 143 -31.84 1.24 -4.82
C LEU A 143 -32.68 1.39 -6.11
N ALA A 144 -33.19 0.27 -6.65
CA ALA A 144 -34.07 0.28 -7.81
C ALA A 144 -35.53 0.65 -7.46
N THR A 145 -35.87 0.73 -6.17
CA THR A 145 -37.20 1.13 -5.71
C THR A 145 -37.25 2.64 -5.50
N SER A 146 -38.11 3.32 -6.25
CA SER A 146 -38.34 4.76 -6.05
C SER A 146 -38.97 5.01 -4.67
N GLN A 147 -38.36 5.89 -3.87
CA GLN A 147 -38.89 6.26 -2.55
C GLN A 147 -40.18 7.09 -2.61
N ALA A 148 -40.50 7.68 -3.76
CA ALA A 148 -41.67 8.56 -3.91
C ALA A 148 -42.95 7.78 -4.23
N ASP A 149 -42.86 6.75 -5.07
CA ASP A 149 -44.03 6.04 -5.63
C ASP A 149 -44.03 4.53 -5.33
N GLU A 150 -43.06 4.03 -4.53
CA GLU A 150 -42.79 2.61 -4.28
C GLU A 150 -42.67 1.75 -5.56
N LYS A 151 -42.46 2.42 -6.70
CA LYS A 151 -42.37 1.80 -8.01
C LYS A 151 -40.95 1.31 -8.23
N LEU A 152 -40.81 0.02 -8.49
CA LEU A 152 -39.55 -0.58 -8.90
C LEU A 152 -39.24 -0.25 -10.35
N ASP A 153 -38.04 0.22 -10.60
CA ASP A 153 -37.45 0.27 -11.92
C ASP A 153 -36.83 -1.09 -12.27
N ALA A 154 -37.57 -1.86 -13.08
CA ALA A 154 -37.13 -3.18 -13.54
C ALA A 154 -35.87 -3.11 -14.43
N ASP A 155 -35.64 -1.98 -15.11
CA ASP A 155 -34.44 -1.78 -15.92
C ASP A 155 -33.22 -1.57 -15.02
N GLN A 156 -33.33 -0.69 -14.03
CA GLN A 156 -32.25 -0.45 -13.08
C GLN A 156 -31.89 -1.71 -12.29
N LEU A 157 -32.90 -2.49 -11.86
CA LEU A 157 -32.66 -3.75 -11.15
C LEU A 157 -31.97 -4.81 -12.04
N ALA A 158 -32.40 -4.94 -13.30
CA ALA A 158 -31.79 -5.89 -14.23
C ALA A 158 -30.32 -5.54 -14.51
N VAL A 159 -30.01 -4.25 -14.68
CA VAL A 159 -28.61 -3.77 -14.85
C VAL A 159 -27.78 -4.06 -13.60
N GLY A 160 -28.27 -3.66 -12.42
CA GLY A 160 -27.54 -3.90 -11.16
C GLY A 160 -27.33 -5.39 -10.87
N PHE A 161 -28.23 -6.27 -11.34
CA PHE A 161 -28.04 -7.71 -11.23
C PHE A 161 -27.03 -8.26 -12.26
N ALA A 162 -27.02 -7.72 -13.47
CA ALA A 162 -26.03 -8.05 -14.50
C ALA A 162 -24.59 -7.65 -14.09
N ASP A 163 -24.46 -6.60 -13.28
CA ASP A 163 -23.18 -6.16 -12.74
C ASP A 163 -22.58 -7.17 -11.74
N ILE A 164 -23.43 -7.93 -11.04
CA ILE A 164 -23.01 -9.02 -10.14
C ILE A 164 -22.79 -10.30 -10.94
N ILE A 165 -23.78 -10.73 -11.70
CA ILE A 165 -23.76 -11.99 -12.45
C ILE A 165 -23.76 -11.68 -13.96
N PRO A 166 -22.70 -12.07 -14.70
CA PRO A 166 -22.64 -11.82 -16.13
C PRO A 166 -23.62 -12.74 -16.88
N PHE A 167 -24.81 -12.22 -17.17
CA PHE A 167 -25.82 -12.87 -18.00
C PHE A 167 -25.70 -12.46 -19.46
N ASP A 168 -26.19 -13.31 -20.36
CA ASP A 168 -26.37 -12.97 -21.78
C ASP A 168 -27.64 -12.10 -22.00
N ASP A 169 -27.68 -11.39 -23.12
CA ASP A 169 -28.78 -10.47 -23.46
C ASP A 169 -30.17 -11.13 -23.50
N ALA A 170 -30.27 -12.43 -23.76
CA ALA A 170 -31.56 -13.12 -23.76
C ALA A 170 -32.02 -13.41 -22.33
N SER A 171 -31.10 -13.86 -21.47
CA SER A 171 -31.37 -14.06 -20.04
C SER A 171 -31.76 -12.76 -19.34
N LEU A 172 -31.07 -11.65 -19.62
CA LEU A 172 -31.42 -10.34 -19.04
C LEU A 172 -32.81 -9.86 -19.45
N ARG A 173 -33.20 -10.07 -20.71
CA ARG A 173 -34.58 -9.77 -21.18
C ARG A 173 -35.62 -10.62 -20.48
N ASN A 174 -35.34 -11.91 -20.24
CA ASN A 174 -36.25 -12.79 -19.52
C ASN A 174 -36.41 -12.37 -18.06
N ILE A 175 -35.31 -12.06 -17.38
CA ILE A 175 -35.31 -11.56 -15.99
C ILE A 175 -36.12 -10.26 -15.91
N LYS A 176 -35.87 -9.30 -16.81
CA LYS A 176 -36.64 -8.05 -16.88
C LYS A 176 -38.14 -8.29 -17.04
N ASN A 177 -38.52 -9.16 -17.99
CA ASN A 177 -39.93 -9.48 -18.22
C ASN A 177 -40.57 -10.10 -16.96
N GLN A 178 -39.88 -11.04 -16.30
CA GLN A 178 -40.38 -11.67 -15.08
C GLN A 178 -40.51 -10.68 -13.92
N ILE A 179 -39.53 -9.78 -13.73
CA ILE A 179 -39.62 -8.70 -12.73
C ILE A 179 -40.83 -7.81 -13.00
N SER A 180 -41.06 -7.43 -14.27
CA SER A 180 -42.19 -6.57 -14.64
C SER A 180 -43.55 -7.24 -14.41
N HIS A 181 -43.64 -8.56 -14.59
CA HIS A 181 -44.84 -9.34 -14.29
C HIS A 181 -45.10 -9.48 -12.79
N LEU A 182 -44.05 -9.63 -11.98
CA LEU A 182 -44.15 -9.74 -10.52
C LEU A 182 -44.51 -8.41 -9.85
N HIS A 183 -44.24 -7.27 -10.50
CA HIS A 183 -44.57 -5.92 -10.03
C HIS A 183 -45.94 -5.41 -10.54
N ALA A 184 -46.88 -6.28 -10.92
CA ALA A 184 -48.20 -5.81 -11.36
C ALA A 184 -48.93 -5.00 -10.24
N PRO A 185 -49.57 -3.86 -10.57
CA PRO A 185 -50.05 -2.86 -9.60
C PRO A 185 -51.10 -3.35 -8.59
N GLU A 186 -51.69 -4.52 -8.77
CA GLU A 186 -52.65 -5.11 -7.83
C GLU A 186 -52.00 -5.80 -6.61
N GLN A 187 -50.67 -5.97 -6.57
CA GLN A 187 -49.95 -6.72 -5.52
C GLN A 187 -48.94 -5.87 -4.71
N SER A 188 -49.26 -4.61 -4.43
CA SER A 188 -48.35 -3.63 -3.82
C SER A 188 -47.82 -3.99 -2.42
N ILE A 189 -48.50 -4.84 -1.64
CA ILE A 189 -48.08 -5.17 -0.26
C ILE A 189 -47.19 -6.45 -0.19
N GLY A 190 -46.87 -7.07 -1.33
CA GLY A 190 -46.03 -8.28 -1.35
C GLY A 190 -45.14 -8.47 -2.60
N GLY A 191 -45.19 -7.56 -3.56
CA GLY A 191 -44.41 -7.64 -4.80
C GLY A 191 -42.90 -7.64 -4.56
N GLN A 192 -42.40 -6.76 -3.69
CA GLN A 192 -40.96 -6.68 -3.37
C GLN A 192 -40.42 -7.96 -2.72
N ALA A 193 -41.19 -8.57 -1.81
CA ALA A 193 -40.79 -9.83 -1.18
C ALA A 193 -40.70 -10.97 -2.20
N LYS A 194 -41.64 -11.04 -3.14
CA LYS A 194 -41.61 -12.03 -4.23
C LYS A 194 -40.45 -11.79 -5.21
N ILE A 195 -40.14 -10.53 -5.52
CA ILE A 195 -38.99 -10.18 -6.34
C ILE A 195 -37.70 -10.57 -5.63
N ASN A 196 -37.59 -10.28 -4.33
CA ASN A 196 -36.43 -10.69 -3.54
C ASN A 196 -36.27 -12.22 -3.56
N GLU A 197 -37.32 -12.97 -3.23
CA GLU A 197 -37.31 -14.44 -3.28
C GLU A 197 -36.91 -14.97 -4.67
N PHE A 198 -37.44 -14.39 -5.73
CA PHE A 198 -37.10 -14.75 -7.11
C PHE A 198 -35.61 -14.50 -7.42
N MET A 199 -35.06 -13.34 -7.05
CA MET A 199 -33.67 -12.99 -7.30
C MET A 199 -32.71 -13.83 -6.45
N LEU A 200 -33.08 -14.11 -5.20
CA LEU A 200 -32.33 -15.00 -4.31
C LEU A 200 -32.32 -16.45 -4.82
N GLN A 201 -33.42 -16.90 -5.41
CA GLN A 201 -33.49 -18.21 -6.06
C GLN A 201 -32.54 -18.28 -7.25
N ILE A 202 -32.54 -17.27 -8.13
CA ILE A 202 -31.60 -17.20 -9.26
C ILE A 202 -30.15 -17.21 -8.77
N LEU A 203 -29.84 -16.40 -7.76
CA LEU A 203 -28.49 -16.36 -7.17
C LEU A 203 -28.07 -17.75 -6.69
N THR A 204 -28.94 -18.43 -5.93
CA THR A 204 -28.67 -19.77 -5.38
C THR A 204 -28.47 -20.81 -6.49
N ASP A 205 -29.28 -20.75 -7.55
CA ASP A 205 -29.18 -21.66 -8.68
C ASP A 205 -27.90 -21.43 -9.49
N VAL A 206 -27.53 -20.17 -9.74
CA VAL A 206 -26.28 -19.81 -10.43
C VAL A 206 -25.07 -20.21 -9.60
N TYR A 207 -25.08 -19.93 -8.30
CA TYR A 207 -24.01 -20.32 -7.38
C TYR A 207 -23.85 -21.84 -7.33
N GLY A 208 -24.95 -22.56 -7.14
CA GLY A 208 -24.96 -24.02 -7.07
C GLY A 208 -24.52 -24.67 -8.37
N LYS A 209 -24.87 -24.10 -9.53
CA LYS A 209 -24.36 -24.55 -10.82
C LYS A 209 -22.85 -24.34 -10.93
N ARG A 210 -22.36 -23.15 -10.56
CA ARG A 210 -20.93 -22.82 -10.58
C ARG A 210 -20.11 -23.71 -9.64
N GLU A 211 -20.63 -24.02 -8.45
CA GLU A 211 -19.99 -24.95 -7.50
C GLU A 211 -19.92 -26.38 -8.06
N LYS A 212 -20.94 -26.82 -8.81
CA LYS A 212 -20.91 -28.13 -9.52
C LYS A 212 -19.92 -28.14 -10.67
N ASP A 213 -19.84 -27.06 -11.45
CA ASP A 213 -18.98 -26.96 -12.63
C ASP A 213 -17.49 -26.90 -12.26
N LEU A 214 -17.15 -26.19 -11.17
CA LEU A 214 -15.76 -26.03 -10.68
C LEU A 214 -15.35 -27.14 -9.69
N GLY A 215 -16.31 -27.72 -8.99
CA GLY A 215 -16.09 -28.60 -7.84
C GLY A 215 -15.86 -27.83 -6.54
N GLU A 216 -16.21 -28.46 -5.42
CA GLU A 216 -16.26 -27.84 -4.09
C GLU A 216 -14.91 -27.23 -3.66
N LYS A 217 -13.80 -27.97 -3.79
CA LYS A 217 -12.48 -27.50 -3.35
C LYS A 217 -12.02 -26.25 -4.09
N VAL A 218 -12.19 -26.25 -5.41
CA VAL A 218 -11.79 -25.10 -6.26
C VAL A 218 -12.71 -23.92 -5.99
N MET A 219 -14.01 -24.14 -5.78
CA MET A 219 -14.94 -23.06 -5.45
C MET A 219 -14.57 -22.38 -4.12
N ARG A 220 -14.19 -23.13 -3.09
CA ARG A 220 -13.71 -22.57 -1.80
C ARG A 220 -12.44 -21.72 -1.98
N GLU A 221 -11.53 -22.13 -2.86
CA GLU A 221 -10.34 -21.33 -3.20
C GLU A 221 -10.70 -20.05 -3.97
N VAL A 222 -11.65 -20.14 -4.91
CA VAL A 222 -12.17 -18.98 -5.66
C VAL A 222 -12.84 -17.97 -4.72
N GLU A 223 -13.67 -18.43 -3.78
CA GLU A 223 -14.31 -17.59 -2.77
C GLU A 223 -13.27 -16.82 -1.96
N LYS A 224 -12.27 -17.51 -1.41
CA LYS A 224 -11.17 -16.88 -0.66
C LYS A 224 -10.37 -15.91 -1.51
N TYR A 225 -10.03 -16.30 -2.73
CA TYR A 225 -9.25 -15.47 -3.63
C TYR A 225 -10.00 -14.18 -4.00
N ALA A 226 -11.30 -14.28 -4.29
CA ALA A 226 -12.16 -13.12 -4.54
C ALA A 226 -12.20 -12.19 -3.34
N TYR A 227 -12.39 -12.74 -2.13
CA TYR A 227 -12.54 -11.97 -0.91
C TYR A 227 -11.23 -11.30 -0.48
N LEU A 228 -10.11 -12.04 -0.47
CA LEU A 228 -8.79 -11.48 -0.18
C LEU A 228 -8.38 -10.44 -1.23
N GLY A 229 -8.66 -10.68 -2.50
CA GLY A 229 -8.38 -9.74 -3.58
C GLY A 229 -9.18 -8.43 -3.45
N ALA A 230 -10.44 -8.50 -3.03
CA ALA A 230 -11.26 -7.33 -2.74
C ALA A 230 -10.69 -6.52 -1.57
N ILE A 231 -10.37 -7.19 -0.45
CA ILE A 231 -9.78 -6.54 0.73
C ILE A 231 -8.45 -5.86 0.39
N ASP A 232 -7.53 -6.59 -0.24
CA ASP A 232 -6.16 -6.12 -0.45
C ASP A 232 -6.11 -4.90 -1.38
N HIS A 233 -6.90 -4.90 -2.46
CA HIS A 233 -6.96 -3.78 -3.38
C HIS A 233 -7.60 -2.55 -2.73
N LEU A 234 -8.77 -2.71 -2.11
CA LEU A 234 -9.52 -1.57 -1.56
C LEU A 234 -8.87 -1.00 -0.29
N TRP A 235 -8.17 -1.83 0.49
CA TRP A 235 -7.40 -1.36 1.64
C TRP A 235 -6.21 -0.49 1.21
N MET A 236 -5.54 -0.83 0.10
CA MET A 236 -4.48 0.00 -0.45
C MET A 236 -5.01 1.36 -0.87
N ASP A 237 -6.10 1.39 -1.63
CA ASP A 237 -6.77 2.63 -2.03
C ASP A 237 -7.22 3.44 -0.80
N HIS A 238 -7.72 2.78 0.25
CA HIS A 238 -8.15 3.45 1.48
C HIS A 238 -6.98 4.11 2.24
N ILE A 239 -5.80 3.47 2.29
CA ILE A 239 -4.62 4.09 2.90
C ILE A 239 -4.27 5.39 2.19
N ASP A 240 -4.25 5.38 0.85
CA ASP A 240 -3.96 6.57 0.05
C ASP A 240 -4.99 7.68 0.33
N HIS A 241 -6.28 7.35 0.38
CA HIS A 241 -7.33 8.32 0.72
C HIS A 241 -7.21 8.89 2.14
N ILE A 242 -6.75 8.09 3.12
CA ILE A 242 -6.53 8.55 4.49
C ILE A 242 -5.34 9.51 4.56
N ASP A 243 -4.28 9.24 3.80
CA ASP A 243 -3.11 10.11 3.71
C ASP A 243 -3.47 11.44 3.04
N ASP A 244 -4.21 11.42 1.93
CA ASP A 244 -4.74 12.62 1.27
C ASP A 244 -5.65 13.44 2.21
N LEU A 245 -6.53 12.75 2.95
CA LEU A 245 -7.42 13.38 3.92
C LEU A 245 -6.62 14.08 5.04
N ARG A 246 -5.55 13.45 5.53
CA ARG A 246 -4.67 14.01 6.56
C ARG A 246 -4.01 15.30 6.08
N GLU A 247 -3.56 15.37 4.83
CA GLU A 247 -3.02 16.59 4.27
C GLU A 247 -4.10 17.68 4.11
N GLY A 248 -5.27 17.30 3.61
CA GLY A 248 -6.38 18.22 3.32
C GLY A 248 -7.07 18.81 4.55
N VAL A 249 -7.16 18.07 5.67
CA VAL A 249 -7.92 18.51 6.86
C VAL A 249 -7.34 19.77 7.52
N THR A 250 -6.05 20.04 7.31
CA THR A 250 -5.37 21.24 7.81
C THR A 250 -6.02 22.53 7.27
N LEU A 251 -6.53 22.50 6.04
CA LEU A 251 -7.25 23.64 5.44
C LEU A 251 -8.63 23.87 6.06
N ARG A 252 -9.19 22.91 6.79
CA ARG A 252 -10.47 23.09 7.50
C ARG A 252 -10.32 23.78 8.86
N ALA A 253 -9.10 23.87 9.38
CA ALA A 253 -8.77 24.66 10.57
C ALA A 253 -9.18 26.15 10.41
N TYR A 254 -9.19 26.66 9.16
CA TYR A 254 -9.65 28.01 8.85
C TYR A 254 -11.13 28.24 9.20
N GLY A 255 -11.94 27.18 9.30
CA GLY A 255 -13.36 27.24 9.68
C GLY A 255 -13.62 27.15 11.19
N GLN A 256 -12.61 27.33 12.05
CA GLN A 256 -12.71 27.21 13.51
C GLN A 256 -13.18 25.84 14.03
N ARG A 257 -13.02 24.79 13.23
CA ARG A 257 -13.25 23.40 13.65
C ARG A 257 -11.92 22.74 14.00
N ASP A 258 -11.93 21.83 14.98
CA ASP A 258 -10.73 21.05 15.33
C ASP A 258 -10.42 20.06 14.18
N PRO A 259 -9.27 20.21 13.49
CA PRO A 259 -8.91 19.34 12.36
C PRO A 259 -8.85 17.86 12.73
N LEU A 260 -8.46 17.53 13.97
CA LEU A 260 -8.37 16.15 14.39
C LEU A 260 -9.75 15.48 14.49
N VAL A 261 -10.76 16.24 14.96
CA VAL A 261 -12.13 15.73 15.09
C VAL A 261 -12.74 15.51 13.71
N GLU A 262 -12.57 16.47 12.80
CA GLU A 262 -13.03 16.35 11.41
C GLU A 262 -12.35 15.18 10.69
N PHE A 263 -11.03 15.02 10.88
CA PHE A 263 -10.28 13.88 10.34
C PHE A 263 -10.85 12.56 10.86
N LYS A 264 -11.06 12.42 12.17
CA LYS A 264 -11.62 11.19 12.77
C LYS A 264 -12.98 10.84 12.20
N ASN A 265 -13.87 11.83 12.09
CA ASN A 265 -15.22 11.63 11.56
C ASN A 265 -15.21 11.22 10.09
N GLU A 266 -14.40 11.88 9.26
CA GLU A 266 -14.35 11.55 7.84
C GLU A 266 -13.60 10.25 7.58
N ALA A 267 -12.50 9.99 8.29
CA ALA A 267 -11.78 8.72 8.23
C ALA A 267 -12.69 7.54 8.63
N PHE A 268 -13.58 7.73 9.61
CA PHE A 268 -14.59 6.74 9.98
C PHE A 268 -15.58 6.50 8.85
N ASN A 269 -16.13 7.57 8.26
CA ASN A 269 -17.06 7.45 7.12
C ASN A 269 -16.40 6.77 5.89
N LEU A 270 -15.12 7.09 5.61
CA LEU A 270 -14.36 6.42 4.55
C LEU A 270 -14.19 4.93 4.86
N PHE A 271 -13.95 4.58 6.12
CA PHE A 271 -13.81 3.19 6.55
C PHE A 271 -15.12 2.40 6.45
N GLU A 272 -16.26 2.97 6.84
CA GLU A 272 -17.56 2.32 6.65
C GLU A 272 -17.82 2.04 5.15
N ARG A 273 -17.56 3.04 4.29
CA ARG A 273 -17.67 2.86 2.84
C ARG A 273 -16.69 1.81 2.30
N LEU A 274 -15.48 1.71 2.86
CA LEU A 274 -14.52 0.67 2.50
C LEU A 274 -15.12 -0.71 2.75
N ILE A 275 -15.68 -0.95 3.94
CA ILE A 275 -16.26 -2.25 4.30
C ILE A 275 -17.42 -2.59 3.37
N ASP A 276 -18.32 -1.65 3.12
CA ASP A 276 -19.42 -1.84 2.15
C ASP A 276 -18.90 -2.15 0.75
N ARG A 277 -17.83 -1.46 0.32
CA ARG A 277 -17.26 -1.64 -1.01
C ARG A 277 -16.52 -2.96 -1.16
N VAL A 278 -15.94 -3.49 -0.07
CA VAL A 278 -15.36 -4.85 -0.07
C VAL A 278 -16.42 -5.89 -0.38
N ASP A 279 -17.61 -5.75 0.19
CA ASP A 279 -18.73 -6.68 -0.01
C ASP A 279 -19.29 -6.57 -1.44
N GLU A 280 -19.39 -5.37 -1.98
CA GLU A 280 -19.76 -5.11 -3.38
C GLU A 280 -18.73 -5.71 -4.36
N GLU A 281 -17.44 -5.45 -4.12
CA GLU A 281 -16.35 -5.92 -4.98
C GLU A 281 -16.21 -7.44 -4.93
N LEU A 282 -16.41 -8.07 -3.77
CA LEU A 282 -16.51 -9.52 -3.63
C LEU A 282 -17.62 -10.09 -4.53
N SER A 283 -18.80 -9.46 -4.49
CA SER A 283 -19.97 -9.87 -5.27
C SER A 283 -19.70 -9.80 -6.78
N HIS A 284 -18.98 -8.77 -7.22
CA HIS A 284 -18.58 -8.56 -8.60
C HIS A 284 -17.47 -9.51 -9.08
N ARG A 285 -16.55 -9.91 -8.18
CA ARG A 285 -15.41 -10.76 -8.52
C ARG A 285 -15.77 -12.23 -8.59
N ILE A 286 -16.61 -12.72 -7.68
CA ILE A 286 -16.83 -14.16 -7.51
C ILE A 286 -17.32 -14.84 -8.79
N PHE A 287 -18.17 -14.17 -9.57
CA PHE A 287 -18.71 -14.69 -10.83
C PHE A 287 -17.84 -14.41 -12.06
N ARG A 288 -16.91 -13.45 -11.98
CA ARG A 288 -16.02 -13.06 -13.10
C ARG A 288 -14.68 -13.80 -13.10
N ILE A 289 -14.27 -14.40 -11.98
CA ILE A 289 -13.03 -15.19 -11.92
C ILE A 289 -13.17 -16.40 -12.85
N GLY A 290 -12.38 -16.42 -13.92
CA GLY A 290 -12.23 -17.59 -14.78
C GLY A 290 -11.19 -18.53 -14.18
N VAL A 291 -11.58 -19.77 -13.87
CA VAL A 291 -10.62 -20.81 -13.53
C VAL A 291 -10.08 -21.38 -14.84
N ALA A 292 -8.84 -21.03 -15.17
CA ALA A 292 -8.14 -21.68 -16.27
C ALA A 292 -8.00 -23.16 -15.91
N GLN A 293 -8.60 -24.05 -16.70
CA GLN A 293 -8.29 -25.46 -16.56
C GLN A 293 -6.80 -25.63 -16.86
N PRO A 294 -6.04 -26.34 -16.01
CA PRO A 294 -4.66 -26.67 -16.34
C PRO A 294 -4.69 -27.41 -17.67
N GLN A 295 -4.15 -26.78 -18.73
CA GLN A 295 -3.98 -27.46 -19.99
C GLN A 295 -3.13 -28.70 -19.69
N SER A 296 -3.59 -29.87 -20.14
CA SER A 296 -2.78 -31.07 -20.05
C SER A 296 -1.46 -30.79 -20.76
N GLU A 297 -0.38 -30.67 -20.00
CA GLU A 297 0.95 -30.53 -20.57
C GLU A 297 1.16 -31.75 -21.46
N ILE A 298 1.29 -31.53 -22.77
CA ILE A 298 1.64 -32.60 -23.70
C ILE A 298 2.97 -33.16 -23.17
N PRO A 299 3.06 -34.45 -22.80
CA PRO A 299 4.30 -35.03 -22.33
C PRO A 299 5.40 -34.72 -23.35
N LEU A 300 6.49 -34.09 -22.91
CA LEU A 300 7.66 -33.76 -23.75
C LEU A 300 8.18 -34.96 -24.56
N ASN A 301 7.86 -36.18 -24.11
CA ASN A 301 8.18 -37.44 -24.78
C ASN A 301 7.42 -37.62 -26.11
N LEU A 302 6.15 -37.19 -26.19
CA LEU A 302 5.33 -37.26 -27.41
C LEU A 302 5.68 -36.16 -28.42
N ALA A 303 6.22 -35.03 -27.97
CA ALA A 303 6.67 -33.95 -28.84
C ALA A 303 7.92 -34.31 -29.68
N ARG A 304 8.62 -35.40 -29.34
CA ARG A 304 9.85 -35.85 -30.03
C ARG A 304 9.61 -36.83 -31.18
N GLU A 305 8.40 -37.37 -31.33
CA GLU A 305 8.14 -38.45 -32.29
C GLU A 305 7.92 -37.96 -33.74
N ASN A 306 7.82 -36.64 -33.96
CA ASN A 306 7.69 -36.05 -35.30
C ASN A 306 9.05 -35.65 -35.94
N LEU A 307 10.14 -36.33 -35.55
CA LEU A 307 11.39 -36.25 -36.32
C LEU A 307 11.24 -37.11 -37.56
N ASP A 308 10.91 -36.47 -38.68
CA ASP A 308 10.90 -37.09 -40.00
C ASP A 308 12.29 -37.68 -40.31
N LYS A 309 12.38 -39.02 -40.29
CA LYS A 309 13.61 -39.76 -40.62
C LYS A 309 13.76 -39.99 -42.13
N SER A 310 12.83 -39.52 -42.95
CA SER A 310 12.85 -39.67 -44.40
C SER A 310 13.52 -38.47 -45.08
N ASP A 311 14.67 -38.04 -44.57
CA ASP A 311 15.43 -36.97 -45.18
C ASP A 311 16.13 -37.47 -46.46
N THR A 312 15.39 -37.37 -47.57
CA THR A 312 15.84 -37.64 -48.95
C THR A 312 16.69 -36.49 -49.52
N THR A 313 17.16 -35.55 -48.68
CA THR A 313 18.02 -34.43 -49.10
C THR A 313 19.52 -34.71 -48.99
N GLY A 314 19.94 -35.93 -48.63
CA GLY A 314 21.34 -36.35 -48.70
C GLY A 314 22.27 -35.75 -47.63
N LEU A 315 21.72 -35.18 -46.55
CA LEU A 315 22.48 -34.53 -45.48
C LEU A 315 22.95 -35.48 -44.35
N SER A 316 22.57 -36.76 -44.39
CA SER A 316 22.86 -37.73 -43.33
C SER A 316 24.21 -38.45 -43.46
N GLY A 317 25.02 -38.11 -44.47
CA GLY A 317 26.17 -38.91 -44.86
C GLY A 317 27.39 -38.89 -43.92
N ASN A 318 27.59 -37.87 -43.07
CA ASN A 318 28.86 -37.74 -42.34
C ASN A 318 28.82 -36.96 -41.00
N ALA A 319 27.66 -36.82 -40.37
CA ALA A 319 27.51 -36.05 -39.13
C ALA A 319 28.40 -36.59 -37.97
N ASP A 320 28.58 -37.91 -37.90
CA ASP A 320 29.38 -38.57 -36.85
C ASP A 320 30.90 -38.49 -37.06
N GLN A 321 31.38 -38.21 -38.29
CA GLN A 321 32.81 -38.00 -38.53
C GLN A 321 33.22 -36.54 -38.26
N THR A 322 32.33 -35.58 -38.53
CA THR A 322 32.60 -34.15 -38.30
C THR A 322 32.63 -33.74 -36.83
N SER A 323 31.87 -34.43 -35.96
CA SER A 323 31.85 -34.17 -34.51
C SER A 323 33.13 -34.63 -33.80
N LYS A 324 33.87 -35.62 -34.33
CA LYS A 324 35.15 -36.09 -33.77
C LYS A 324 36.37 -35.23 -34.16
N SER A 325 36.31 -34.50 -35.27
CA SER A 325 37.45 -33.69 -35.77
C SER A 325 37.42 -32.21 -35.34
N GLY A 326 36.37 -31.76 -34.64
CA GLY A 326 36.27 -30.40 -34.09
C GLY A 326 36.17 -29.26 -35.10
N THR A 327 36.05 -29.56 -36.40
CA THR A 327 35.91 -28.56 -37.47
C THR A 327 34.44 -28.27 -37.74
N LYS A 328 34.09 -26.97 -37.81
CA LYS A 328 32.73 -26.52 -38.14
C LYS A 328 32.32 -27.00 -39.54
N ALA A 329 31.11 -27.56 -39.63
CA ALA A 329 30.60 -28.24 -40.81
C ALA A 329 30.12 -27.32 -41.96
N PHE A 330 30.10 -25.99 -41.79
CA PHE A 330 29.64 -25.08 -42.85
C PHE A 330 30.49 -23.80 -42.94
N PRO A 331 30.88 -23.35 -44.14
CA PRO A 331 31.48 -22.04 -44.35
C PRO A 331 30.40 -20.96 -44.24
N SER A 332 30.55 -20.03 -43.31
CA SER A 332 29.65 -18.89 -43.15
C SER A 332 30.04 -17.75 -44.10
N SER A 333 29.31 -17.64 -45.20
CA SER A 333 29.29 -16.48 -46.11
C SER A 333 27.87 -16.41 -46.67
N ILE A 334 27.12 -15.31 -46.71
CA ILE A 334 27.34 -13.86 -46.65
C ILE A 334 25.89 -13.30 -46.64
N GLU A 335 25.44 -12.55 -45.64
CA GLU A 335 25.15 -11.09 -45.65
C GLU A 335 23.68 -10.82 -45.30
N SER A 336 23.45 -10.07 -44.22
CA SER A 336 22.28 -9.19 -44.09
C SER A 336 22.59 -8.12 -43.05
N GLN A 337 23.00 -6.96 -43.57
CA GLN A 337 22.82 -5.59 -43.08
C GLN A 337 22.71 -5.32 -41.57
N VAL A 338 23.81 -4.75 -41.06
CA VAL A 338 23.91 -3.59 -40.14
C VAL A 338 22.79 -3.43 -39.11
N SER A 339 23.06 -3.89 -37.87
CA SER A 339 22.64 -3.14 -36.68
C SER A 339 23.84 -2.93 -35.78
N SER A 340 24.02 -1.68 -35.36
CA SER A 340 25.11 -1.19 -34.55
C SER A 340 25.22 -1.99 -33.24
N ARG A 341 26.27 -2.80 -33.12
CA ARG A 341 26.62 -3.44 -31.85
C ARG A 341 26.89 -2.36 -30.80
N LYS A 342 25.98 -2.19 -29.85
CA LYS A 342 26.16 -1.32 -28.68
C LYS A 342 27.40 -1.78 -27.90
N LEU A 343 28.43 -0.95 -27.88
CA LEU A 343 29.65 -1.17 -27.11
C LEU A 343 29.31 -1.22 -25.61
N SER A 344 29.59 -2.34 -24.93
CA SER A 344 29.32 -2.52 -23.50
C SER A 344 30.41 -1.86 -22.65
N ARG A 345 30.06 -1.38 -21.44
CA ARG A 345 30.97 -0.65 -20.51
C ARG A 345 32.28 -1.39 -20.20
N ASN A 346 32.28 -2.72 -20.26
CA ASN A 346 33.44 -3.56 -19.96
C ASN A 346 34.20 -4.05 -21.21
N ASP A 347 33.73 -3.73 -22.41
CA ASP A 347 34.37 -4.16 -23.66
C ASP A 347 35.73 -3.47 -23.85
N PRO A 348 36.64 -4.05 -24.64
CA PRO A 348 37.89 -3.40 -25.03
C PRO A 348 37.61 -2.05 -25.69
N CYS A 349 38.39 -1.02 -25.35
CA CYS A 349 38.21 0.30 -25.94
C CYS A 349 38.60 0.30 -27.42
N TRP A 350 37.79 0.97 -28.24
CA TRP A 350 37.96 1.10 -29.69
C TRP A 350 39.27 1.76 -30.13
N CYS A 351 39.95 2.51 -29.25
CA CYS A 351 41.25 3.13 -29.55
C CYS A 351 42.44 2.15 -29.62
N GLY A 352 42.23 0.85 -29.40
CA GLY A 352 43.30 -0.16 -29.46
C GLY A 352 44.24 -0.19 -28.25
N SER A 353 43.96 0.57 -27.19
CA SER A 353 44.83 0.66 -25.99
C SER A 353 44.86 -0.59 -25.10
N GLY A 354 44.09 -1.63 -25.43
CA GLY A 354 43.93 -2.84 -24.62
C GLY A 354 43.18 -2.66 -23.29
N LYS A 355 42.83 -1.42 -22.91
CA LYS A 355 42.07 -1.11 -21.68
C LYS A 355 40.56 -1.23 -21.93
N LYS A 356 39.78 -1.55 -20.88
CA LYS A 356 38.30 -1.56 -20.93
C LYS A 356 37.76 -0.15 -21.23
N TRP A 357 36.66 -0.03 -21.99
CA TRP A 357 36.08 1.27 -22.42
C TRP A 357 35.80 2.22 -21.24
N LYS A 358 35.23 1.71 -20.13
CA LYS A 358 35.03 2.49 -18.89
C LYS A 358 36.29 3.10 -18.28
N LYS A 359 37.48 2.57 -18.59
CA LYS A 359 38.78 3.03 -18.08
C LYS A 359 39.58 3.81 -19.13
N CYS A 360 38.98 4.11 -20.28
CA CYS A 360 39.70 4.74 -21.39
C CYS A 360 38.90 5.91 -21.98
N HIS A 361 37.88 5.65 -22.80
CA HIS A 361 37.13 6.70 -23.51
C HIS A 361 35.65 6.76 -23.14
N TYR A 362 35.22 6.20 -22.01
CA TYR A 362 33.84 6.38 -21.54
C TYR A 362 33.62 7.83 -21.08
N PRO A 363 32.51 8.51 -21.45
CA PRO A 363 31.33 8.00 -22.15
C PRO A 363 31.30 8.19 -23.68
N GLN A 364 32.43 8.48 -24.34
CA GLN A 364 32.51 8.72 -25.78
C GLN A 364 32.35 7.43 -26.60
N LEU A 365 31.41 7.45 -27.54
CA LEU A 365 31.20 6.39 -28.53
C LEU A 365 32.15 6.59 -29.72
N PRO A 366 32.62 5.51 -30.37
CA PRO A 366 33.37 5.61 -31.62
C PRO A 366 32.48 6.28 -32.69
N GLN A 367 33.04 7.24 -33.44
CA GLN A 367 32.39 7.87 -34.58
C GLN A 367 32.31 6.92 -35.78
#